data_AF-A0A6M3Y129-F1
#
_entry.id   AF-A0A6M3Y129-F1
#
_cell.length_a   1.000
_cell.length_b   1.000
_cell.length_c   1.000
_cell.angle_alpha   90.00
_cell.angle_beta   90.00
_cell.angle_gamma   90.00
#
_symmetry.space_group_name_H-M   'P 1'
#
loop_
_entity.id
_entity.type
_entity.pdbx_description
1 polymer ?
#
loop_
_entity_poly.entity_id
_entity_poly.type
_entity_poly.pdbx_seq_one_letter_code
_entity_poly.pdbx_strand_id
1 'polypeptide(L)'
;MKVTRKEEPELFNEIGEMIIDRSQNDHRKGSTFYIKAIIEFRPEDKRHYPNVHDYEKYVGYWETNQYVRSEDDIDWEEITELTKVEQKTEMVEVKKWIAV
;
A
#
# COMPACT_ATOMS: atom_id res chain seq x y z
N MET A 1 9.29 8.10 8.09
CA MET A 1 8.83 7.39 9.30
C MET A 1 8.54 5.96 8.91
N LYS A 2 8.86 4.98 9.76
CA LYS A 2 8.62 3.55 9.53
C LYS A 2 7.95 2.96 10.76
N VAL A 3 7.00 2.05 10.55
CA VAL A 3 6.35 1.28 11.62
C VAL A 3 6.35 -0.20 11.24
N THR A 4 6.46 -1.06 12.24
CA THR A 4 6.52 -2.52 12.04
C THR A 4 5.35 -3.22 12.71
N ARG A 5 4.98 -4.39 12.18
CA ARG A 5 3.94 -5.26 12.76
C ARG A 5 4.24 -5.66 14.20
N LYS A 6 5.51 -5.80 14.54
CA LYS A 6 5.94 -6.11 15.91
C LYS A 6 5.60 -4.98 16.88
N GLU A 7 5.71 -3.74 16.44
CA GLU A 7 5.46 -2.55 17.26
C GLU A 7 3.96 -2.24 17.34
N GLU A 8 3.23 -2.42 16.23
CA GLU A 8 1.84 -1.99 16.09
C GLU A 8 0.97 -3.10 15.47
N PRO A 9 0.84 -4.28 16.10
CA PRO A 9 0.21 -5.46 15.50
C PRO A 9 -1.26 -5.24 15.10
N GLU A 10 -2.01 -4.49 15.89
CA GLU A 10 -3.42 -4.18 15.63
C GLU A 10 -3.61 -3.41 14.33
N LEU A 11 -2.70 -2.48 14.02
CA LEU A 11 -2.73 -1.76 12.75
C LEU A 11 -2.62 -2.74 11.58
N PHE A 12 -1.70 -3.71 11.66
CA PHE A 12 -1.39 -4.66 10.59
C PHE A 12 -2.47 -5.73 10.40
N ASN A 13 -3.13 -6.14 11.48
CA ASN A 13 -4.22 -7.11 11.41
C ASN A 13 -5.45 -6.57 10.65
N GLU A 14 -5.56 -5.25 10.51
CA GLU A 14 -6.73 -4.56 9.95
C GLU A 14 -6.44 -3.91 8.57
N ILE A 15 -5.28 -4.14 7.94
CA ILE A 15 -4.86 -3.48 6.66
C ILE A 15 -5.61 -3.97 5.41
N GLY A 16 -6.20 -5.17 5.46
CA GLY A 16 -6.54 -5.98 4.29
C GLY A 16 -7.38 -5.34 3.17
N GLU A 17 -8.14 -4.27 3.45
CA GLU A 17 -9.04 -3.66 2.47
C GLU A 17 -8.62 -2.27 1.97
N MET A 18 -7.56 -1.65 2.51
CA MET A 18 -7.23 -0.22 2.27
C MET A 18 -6.13 0.04 1.22
N ILE A 19 -5.80 -0.97 0.42
CA ILE A 19 -4.82 -0.81 -0.65
C ILE A 19 -5.43 0.00 -1.80
N ILE A 20 -4.90 1.20 -2.03
CA ILE A 20 -5.35 2.09 -3.11
C ILE A 20 -4.50 1.98 -4.38
N ASP A 21 -3.26 1.53 -4.24
CA ASP A 21 -2.36 1.31 -5.37
C ASP A 21 -1.42 0.13 -5.09
N ARG A 22 -1.05 -0.57 -6.14
CA ARG A 22 -0.15 -1.71 -6.11
C ARG A 22 0.83 -1.52 -7.24
N SER A 23 2.09 -1.91 -7.06
CA SER A 23 3.13 -1.82 -8.10
C SER A 23 2.90 -2.77 -9.30
N GLN A 24 1.65 -3.17 -9.59
CA GLN A 24 1.30 -4.05 -10.68
C GLN A 24 1.58 -3.37 -12.02
N ASN A 25 2.53 -3.92 -12.76
CA ASN A 25 2.47 -3.90 -14.21
C ASN A 25 1.79 -5.20 -14.64
N ASP A 26 0.79 -5.14 -15.53
CA ASP A 26 0.03 -6.27 -16.09
C ASP A 26 0.70 -7.66 -15.97
N HIS A 27 0.34 -8.41 -14.92
CA HIS A 27 0.81 -9.78 -14.73
C HIS A 27 -0.24 -10.78 -15.27
N ARG A 28 0.24 -11.82 -15.94
CA ARG A 28 -0.60 -12.87 -16.53
C ARG A 28 -1.38 -13.61 -15.43
N LYS A 29 -2.66 -13.86 -15.68
CA LYS A 29 -3.53 -14.73 -14.85
C LYS A 29 -2.81 -16.04 -14.49
N GLY A 30 -2.84 -16.43 -13.21
CA GLY A 30 -2.19 -17.63 -12.66
C GLY A 30 -0.75 -17.45 -12.17
N SER A 31 -0.26 -16.23 -11.98
CA SER A 31 1.14 -15.98 -11.57
C SER A 31 1.25 -15.63 -10.09
N THR A 32 2.31 -16.10 -9.45
CA THR A 32 2.77 -15.63 -8.13
C THR A 32 3.93 -14.66 -8.33
N PHE A 33 3.88 -13.49 -7.70
CA PHE A 33 4.90 -12.47 -7.86
C PHE A 33 5.05 -11.62 -6.59
N TYR A 34 6.20 -10.98 -6.48
CA TYR A 34 6.48 -10.03 -5.43
C TYR A 34 5.91 -8.66 -5.77
N ILE A 35 5.34 -7.99 -4.77
CA ILE A 35 4.68 -6.70 -4.95
C ILE A 35 4.89 -5.78 -3.75
N LYS A 36 4.77 -4.48 -3.99
CA LYS A 36 4.56 -3.46 -2.95
C LYS A 36 3.22 -2.76 -3.17
N ALA A 37 2.61 -2.29 -2.10
CA ALA A 37 1.36 -1.54 -2.15
C ALA A 37 1.48 -0.18 -1.46
N ILE A 38 0.71 0.79 -1.95
CA ILE A 38 0.43 2.04 -1.26
C ILE A 38 -0.92 1.92 -0.58
N ILE A 39 -0.93 2.21 0.72
CA ILE A 39 -2.11 2.30 1.57
C ILE A 39 -2.32 3.77 1.92
N GLU A 40 -3.56 4.21 1.89
CA GLU A 40 -3.96 5.52 2.37
C GLU A 40 -4.82 5.34 3.61
N PHE A 41 -4.36 5.85 4.76
CA PHE A 41 -5.17 5.93 5.96
C PHE A 41 -5.82 7.31 6.00
N ARG A 42 -7.15 7.40 5.93
CA ARG A 42 -7.87 8.66 6.08
C ARG A 42 -8.48 8.78 7.48
N PRO A 43 -8.72 10.01 7.98
CA PRO A 43 -9.35 10.20 9.28
C PRO A 43 -10.68 9.45 9.43
N GLU A 44 -11.46 9.34 8.35
CA GLU A 44 -12.78 8.70 8.36
C GLU A 44 -12.71 7.18 8.54
N ASP A 45 -11.56 6.57 8.23
CA ASP A 45 -11.38 5.13 8.29
C ASP A 45 -11.18 4.63 9.72
N LYS A 46 -10.97 5.51 10.72
CA LYS A 46 -10.79 5.13 12.14
C LYS A 46 -11.85 4.16 12.65
N ARG A 47 -13.08 4.24 12.14
CA ARG A 47 -14.18 3.32 12.51
C ARG A 47 -13.91 1.86 12.13
N HIS A 48 -13.06 1.63 11.13
CA HIS A 48 -12.59 0.32 10.69
C HIS A 48 -11.39 -0.17 11.49
N TYR A 49 -10.81 0.71 12.33
CA TYR A 49 -9.65 0.43 13.19
C TYR A 49 -9.94 0.63 14.68
N PRO A 50 -10.94 -0.08 15.26
CA PRO A 50 -11.37 0.16 16.64
C PRO A 50 -10.28 -0.17 17.67
N ASN A 51 -9.32 -1.03 17.33
CA ASN A 51 -8.25 -1.47 18.23
C ASN A 51 -6.98 -0.62 18.12
N VAL A 52 -6.93 0.31 17.16
CA VAL A 52 -5.77 1.21 16.97
C VAL A 52 -5.99 2.51 17.74
N HIS A 53 -5.47 2.56 18.96
CA HIS A 53 -5.70 3.68 19.90
C HIS A 53 -5.25 5.06 19.38
N ASP A 54 -4.12 5.13 18.67
CA ASP A 54 -3.55 6.38 18.14
C ASP A 54 -3.69 6.48 16.61
N TYR A 55 -4.83 6.04 16.06
CA TYR A 55 -5.03 5.94 14.61
C TYR A 55 -4.61 7.20 13.83
N GLU A 56 -4.85 8.38 14.40
CA GLU A 56 -4.53 9.68 13.81
C GLU A 56 -3.05 9.83 13.41
N LYS A 57 -2.11 9.15 14.10
CA LYS A 57 -0.68 9.21 13.77
C LYS A 57 -0.34 8.52 12.44
N TYR A 58 -1.24 7.66 11.95
CA TYR A 58 -1.07 6.94 10.70
C TYR A 58 -1.73 7.63 9.51
N VAL A 59 -2.54 8.66 9.71
CA VAL A 59 -3.24 9.35 8.60
C VAL A 59 -2.26 9.82 7.52
N GLY A 60 -2.51 9.43 6.26
CA GLY A 60 -1.68 9.70 5.07
C GLY A 60 -1.24 8.44 4.34
N TYR A 61 -0.25 8.56 3.45
CA TYR A 61 0.20 7.47 2.57
C TYR A 61 1.35 6.66 3.13
N TRP A 62 1.29 5.33 2.94
CA TRP A 62 2.31 4.38 3.39
C TRP A 62 2.57 3.31 2.34
N GLU A 63 3.85 2.99 2.14
CA GLU A 63 4.30 1.87 1.31
C GLU A 63 4.56 0.63 2.17
N THR A 64 4.07 -0.53 1.76
CA THR A 64 4.38 -1.81 2.39
C THR A 64 5.81 -2.27 2.12
N ASN A 65 6.34 -3.20 2.92
CA ASN A 65 7.44 -4.04 2.45
C ASN A 65 7.02 -4.83 1.19
N GLN A 66 8.00 -5.43 0.53
CA GLN A 66 7.72 -6.36 -0.55
C GLN A 66 7.14 -7.65 0.02
N TYR A 67 6.01 -8.11 -0.52
CA TYR A 67 5.35 -9.35 -0.14
C TYR A 67 4.92 -10.15 -1.38
N VAL A 68 4.66 -11.43 -1.21
CA VAL A 68 4.21 -12.33 -2.26
C VAL A 68 2.70 -12.23 -2.40
N ARG A 69 2.24 -12.07 -3.64
CA ARG A 69 0.83 -12.17 -3.99
C ARG A 69 0.64 -13.32 -4.98
N SER A 70 -0.38 -14.14 -4.72
CA SER A 70 -0.91 -15.11 -5.67
C SER A 70 -2.30 -14.66 -6.15
N GLU A 71 -2.82 -15.27 -7.21
CA GLU A 71 -4.19 -14.99 -7.70
C GLU A 71 -5.25 -15.38 -6.67
N ASP A 72 -5.00 -16.46 -5.95
CA ASP A 72 -5.98 -17.10 -5.07
C ASP A 72 -5.89 -16.61 -3.62
N ASP A 73 -4.78 -15.97 -3.24
CA ASP A 73 -4.58 -15.53 -1.86
C ASP A 73 -3.56 -14.39 -1.72
N ILE A 74 -3.83 -13.53 -0.74
CA ILE A 74 -2.88 -12.55 -0.22
C ILE A 74 -2.58 -12.96 1.21
N ASP A 75 -1.34 -13.39 1.45
CA ASP A 75 -0.86 -13.58 2.80
C ASP A 75 -0.57 -12.22 3.44
N TRP A 76 -1.59 -11.68 4.11
CA TRP A 76 -1.48 -10.42 4.85
C TRP A 76 -0.48 -10.50 6.00
N GLU A 77 -0.03 -11.70 6.41
CA GLU A 77 1.02 -11.87 7.40
C GLU A 77 2.40 -11.43 6.91
N GLU A 78 2.63 -11.49 5.59
CA GLU A 78 3.88 -11.05 4.98
C GLU A 78 4.06 -9.52 4.98
N ILE A 79 2.98 -8.77 5.18
CA ILE A 79 3.07 -7.32 5.41
C ILE A 79 3.52 -7.10 6.85
N THR A 80 4.78 -6.69 7.00
CA THR A 80 5.47 -6.55 8.28
C THR A 80 5.97 -5.13 8.52
N GLU A 81 6.06 -4.31 7.47
CA GLU A 81 6.53 -2.94 7.56
C GLU A 81 5.66 -1.98 6.74
N LEU A 82 5.43 -0.79 7.28
CA LEU A 82 4.88 0.35 6.57
C LEU A 82 5.87 1.52 6.64
N THR A 83 6.19 2.10 5.49
CA THR A 83 7.04 3.28 5.37
C THR A 83 6.22 4.47 4.89
N LYS A 84 6.24 5.58 5.63
CA LYS A 84 5.52 6.80 5.27
C LYS A 84 6.08 7.35 3.96
N VAL A 85 5.18 7.64 3.02
CA VAL A 85 5.53 8.21 1.71
C VAL A 85 4.67 9.43 1.40
N GLU A 86 5.12 10.24 0.45
CA GLU A 86 4.37 11.37 -0.10
C GLU A 86 4.23 11.19 -1.60
N GLN A 87 3.07 11.51 -2.14
CA GLN A 87 2.86 11.50 -3.58
C GLN A 87 3.50 12.73 -4.19
N LYS A 88 4.42 12.51 -5.14
CA LYS A 88 5.04 13.58 -5.92
C LYS A 88 4.64 13.42 -7.39
N THR A 89 3.99 14.43 -7.95
CA THR A 89 3.68 14.48 -9.39
C THR A 89 4.77 15.24 -10.12
N GLU A 90 5.40 14.59 -11.09
CA GLU A 90 6.39 15.22 -11.98
C GLU A 90 5.81 15.28 -13.41
N MET A 91 5.88 16.46 -14.05
CA MET A 91 5.51 16.60 -15.46
C MET A 91 6.75 16.43 -16.33
N VAL A 92 6.70 15.53 -17.30
CA VAL A 92 7.80 15.27 -18.24
C VAL A 92 7.45 15.86 -19.61
N GLU A 93 8.41 16.54 -20.25
CA GLU A 93 8.24 17.05 -21.63
C GLU A 93 8.15 15.86 -22.61
N VAL A 94 7.01 15.73 -23.29
CA VAL A 94 6.81 14.68 -24.31
C VAL A 94 6.81 15.32 -25.70
N LYS A 95 7.92 15.18 -26.43
CA LYS A 95 8.00 15.58 -27.85
C LYS A 95 7.35 14.50 -28.72
N LYS A 96 6.34 14.87 -29.51
CA LYS A 96 5.69 13.98 -30.49
C LYS A 96 5.74 14.63 -31.87
N TRP A 97 6.14 13.85 -32.87
CA TRP A 97 5.95 14.20 -34.26
C TRP A 97 4.59 13.68 -34.72
N ILE A 98 3.79 14.55 -35.34
CA ILE A 98 2.52 14.19 -35.94
C ILE A 98 2.66 14.26 -37.46
N ALA A 99 2.01 13.34 -38.17
CA ALA A 99 1.90 13.42 -39.61
C ALA A 99 0.99 14.60 -39.99
N VAL A 100 1.40 15.35 -41.01
CA VAL A 100 0.60 16.43 -41.62
C VAL A 100 0.11 15.95 -42.98
#